data_AF-A0A5C8DWP0-F1
#
_entry.id   AF-A0A5C8DWP0-F1
#
_cell.length_a   1.000
_cell.length_b   1.000
_cell.length_c   1.000
_cell.angle_alpha   90.00
_cell.angle_beta   90.00
_cell.angle_gamma   90.00
#
_symmetry.space_group_name_H-M   'P 1'
#
loop_
_entity.id
_entity.type
_entity.pdbx_description
1 polymer ?
#
loop_
_entity_poly.entity_id
_entity_poly.type
_entity_poly.pdbx_seq_one_letter_code
_entity_poly.pdbx_strand_id
1 'polypeptide(L)'
;MCYNNTNNYSSFENFINSLDNHNELKKYIYSNRSTSSDFEKNVFINQLKDAFCQYAEDKNDKNKKWFEDILEYIKNFNDIQNDDKARNYISIIGELQVYGLLMHSLFGFGLEHIKEEKNINTPDFIYIDNDNNKVNVEIATLVGTNKKEKLITNYTDSYMGIHPFSKPQKADENDLSGLISMLNNIKQKDKQFNEKDINILVINLISPVYENISSNFFEERYKPYYIIKCPYNTIYSGGLWQDFYSKKNDNIFHSIGVMDNIDQEVYKMPYNSRFNKSSNEKYSIADFAIINTYDTTAIYQNLNRT
;
A
#
# COMPACT_ATOMS: atom_id res chain seq x y z
N MET A 1 20.42 3.22 4.05
CA MET A 1 21.54 2.27 4.00
C MET A 1 21.76 1.72 5.41
N CYS A 2 21.28 0.52 5.69
CA CYS A 2 21.58 -0.19 6.93
C CYS A 2 23.06 -0.61 6.89
N TYR A 3 23.89 0.02 7.70
CA TYR A 3 25.27 -0.41 7.88
C TYR A 3 25.28 -1.72 8.69
N ASN A 4 25.73 -2.81 8.05
CA ASN A 4 26.32 -4.02 8.64
C ASN A 4 26.00 -4.32 10.12
N ASN A 5 24.75 -4.69 10.43
CA ASN A 5 24.42 -5.39 11.68
C ASN A 5 23.95 -6.81 11.35
N THR A 6 24.91 -7.69 11.06
CA THR A 6 24.69 -9.13 10.78
C THR A 6 23.94 -9.86 11.91
N ASN A 7 23.97 -9.32 13.13
CA ASN A 7 23.24 -9.87 14.28
C ASN A 7 21.73 -9.66 14.19
N ASN A 8 21.24 -8.60 13.54
CA ASN A 8 19.80 -8.31 13.51
C ASN A 8 19.06 -9.11 12.43
N TYR A 9 19.72 -9.42 11.31
CA TYR A 9 19.15 -10.37 10.34
C TYR A 9 18.98 -11.78 10.92
N SER A 10 19.74 -12.12 11.97
CA SER A 10 19.54 -13.38 12.68
C SER A 10 18.17 -13.44 13.36
N SER A 11 17.59 -12.32 13.83
CA SER A 11 16.28 -12.32 14.49
C SER A 11 15.15 -12.67 13.51
N PHE A 12 15.19 -12.08 12.30
CA PHE A 12 14.26 -12.41 11.22
C PHE A 12 14.38 -13.87 10.79
N GLU A 13 15.59 -14.32 10.44
CA GLU A 13 15.78 -15.70 9.96
C GLU A 13 15.44 -16.72 11.06
N ASN A 14 15.77 -16.44 12.33
CA ASN A 14 15.37 -17.29 13.45
C ASN A 14 13.85 -17.34 13.60
N PHE A 15 13.16 -16.21 13.47
CA PHE A 15 11.69 -16.16 13.51
C PHE A 15 11.09 -17.00 12.38
N ILE A 16 11.50 -16.77 11.13
CA ILE A 16 11.01 -17.52 9.97
C ILE A 16 11.28 -19.03 10.11
N ASN A 17 12.45 -19.42 10.61
CA ASN A 17 12.77 -20.82 10.86
C ASN A 17 11.91 -21.44 11.98
N SER A 18 11.49 -20.63 12.97
CA SER A 18 10.62 -21.05 14.07
C SER A 18 9.15 -21.26 13.67
N LEU A 19 8.73 -20.74 12.51
CA LEU A 19 7.39 -20.94 11.99
C LEU A 19 7.19 -22.39 11.52
N ASP A 20 5.96 -22.88 11.62
CA ASP A 20 5.57 -24.20 11.10
C ASP A 20 5.82 -24.27 9.58
N ASN A 21 6.15 -25.44 9.04
CA ASN A 21 6.38 -25.62 7.60
C ASN A 21 5.11 -25.38 6.77
N HIS A 22 3.94 -25.46 7.39
CA HIS A 22 2.66 -25.13 6.79
C HIS A 22 2.31 -23.64 6.88
N ASN A 23 3.08 -22.82 7.58
CA ASN A 23 2.87 -21.38 7.67
C ASN A 23 3.09 -20.69 6.31
N GLU A 24 2.15 -19.84 5.88
CA GLU A 24 2.18 -19.24 4.55
C GLU A 24 3.32 -18.25 4.33
N LEU A 25 3.69 -17.45 5.34
CA LEU A 25 4.85 -16.55 5.23
C LEU A 25 6.15 -17.37 5.04
N LYS A 26 6.31 -18.46 5.80
CA LYS A 26 7.47 -19.35 5.65
C LYS A 26 7.52 -19.99 4.27
N LYS A 27 6.39 -20.53 3.79
CA LYS A 27 6.28 -21.09 2.43
C LYS A 27 6.61 -20.06 1.37
N TYR A 28 6.08 -18.84 1.49
CA TYR A 28 6.36 -17.77 0.55
C TYR A 28 7.86 -17.46 0.49
N ILE A 29 8.49 -17.25 1.66
CA ILE A 29 9.93 -16.94 1.77
C ILE A 29 10.81 -18.04 1.19
N TYR A 30 10.48 -19.32 1.36
CA TYR A 30 11.27 -20.42 0.83
C TYR A 30 10.81 -20.94 -0.54
N SER A 31 9.75 -20.38 -1.12
CA SER A 31 9.28 -20.83 -2.45
C SER A 31 10.29 -20.50 -3.56
N ASN A 32 10.68 -21.49 -4.35
CA ASN A 32 11.48 -21.27 -5.56
C ASN A 32 10.55 -20.91 -6.73
N ARG A 33 10.19 -19.64 -6.87
CA ARG A 33 9.48 -19.15 -8.07
C ARG A 33 10.49 -18.50 -8.99
N SER A 34 10.83 -19.14 -10.11
CA SER A 34 11.71 -18.57 -11.14
C SER A 34 10.85 -17.84 -12.19
N THR A 35 10.67 -16.52 -12.08
CA THR A 35 10.27 -15.58 -13.18
C THR A 35 9.79 -14.26 -12.56
N SER A 36 10.49 -13.12 -12.75
CA SER A 36 10.15 -11.75 -12.27
C SER A 36 9.76 -11.57 -10.77
N SER A 37 9.51 -12.66 -10.07
CA SER A 37 9.06 -12.86 -8.71
C SER A 37 10.19 -12.75 -7.71
N ASP A 38 11.45 -12.84 -8.17
CA ASP A 38 12.61 -12.67 -7.29
C ASP A 38 12.73 -11.21 -6.82
N PHE A 39 12.46 -10.23 -7.68
CA PHE A 39 12.51 -8.82 -7.29
C PHE A 39 11.43 -8.50 -6.24
N GLU A 40 10.17 -8.75 -6.57
CA GLU A 40 9.02 -8.49 -5.67
C GLU A 40 9.19 -9.18 -4.33
N LYS A 41 9.57 -10.47 -4.36
CA LYS A 41 9.84 -11.26 -3.17
C LYS A 41 11.00 -10.70 -2.37
N ASN A 42 12.09 -10.29 -3.02
CA ASN A 42 13.24 -9.71 -2.32
C ASN A 42 12.88 -8.36 -1.70
N VAL A 43 12.12 -7.50 -2.39
CA VAL A 43 11.63 -6.24 -1.82
C VAL A 43 10.75 -6.51 -0.61
N PHE A 44 9.79 -7.43 -0.74
CA PHE A 44 8.93 -7.84 0.37
C PHE A 44 9.75 -8.32 1.58
N ILE A 45 10.67 -9.26 1.36
CA ILE A 45 11.52 -9.84 2.41
C ILE A 45 12.41 -8.75 3.03
N ASN A 46 13.00 -7.87 2.23
CA ASN A 46 13.88 -6.83 2.74
C ASN A 46 13.12 -5.83 3.62
N GLN A 47 11.93 -5.39 3.21
CA GLN A 47 11.12 -4.48 4.04
C GLN A 47 10.68 -5.13 5.36
N LEU A 48 10.37 -6.44 5.36
CA LEU A 48 10.13 -7.15 6.61
C LEU A 48 11.40 -7.28 7.45
N LYS A 49 12.55 -7.61 6.85
CA LYS A 49 13.83 -7.68 7.57
C LYS A 49 14.16 -6.35 8.23
N ASP A 50 13.90 -5.24 7.55
CA ASP A 50 14.12 -3.90 8.10
C ASP A 50 13.26 -3.69 9.34
N ALA A 51 11.98 -4.10 9.34
CA ALA A 51 11.14 -4.04 10.53
C ALA A 51 11.72 -4.80 11.73
N PHE A 52 12.28 -6.00 11.51
CA PHE A 52 12.95 -6.79 12.55
C PHE A 52 14.24 -6.13 13.06
N CYS A 53 15.00 -5.49 12.17
CA CYS A 53 16.17 -4.72 12.54
C CYS A 53 15.78 -3.54 13.43
N GLN A 54 14.72 -2.80 13.08
CA GLN A 54 14.22 -1.69 13.87
C GLN A 54 13.70 -2.14 15.23
N TYR A 55 12.92 -3.23 15.27
CA TYR A 55 12.45 -3.83 16.51
C TYR A 55 13.58 -4.21 17.48
N ALA A 56 14.68 -4.78 16.97
CA ALA A 56 15.82 -5.17 17.80
C ALA A 56 16.52 -3.97 18.47
N GLU A 57 16.47 -2.80 17.83
CA GLU A 57 17.10 -1.56 18.29
C GLU A 57 16.11 -0.65 19.03
N ASP A 58 14.79 -0.89 18.90
CA ASP A 58 13.75 -0.10 19.53
C ASP A 58 13.90 -0.12 21.06
N LYS A 59 13.66 1.03 21.69
CA LYS A 59 13.69 1.21 23.15
C LYS A 59 12.30 1.47 23.73
N ASN A 60 11.28 1.61 22.89
CA ASN A 60 9.91 1.81 23.31
C ASN A 60 9.24 0.47 23.66
N ASP A 61 8.92 0.28 24.94
CA ASP A 61 8.30 -0.95 25.45
C ASP A 61 6.92 -1.24 24.83
N LYS A 62 6.16 -0.19 24.44
CA LYS A 62 4.86 -0.37 23.79
C LYS A 62 5.01 -0.93 22.38
N ASN A 63 5.94 -0.39 21.61
CA ASN A 63 6.25 -0.89 20.27
C ASN A 63 6.77 -2.32 20.33
N LYS A 64 7.66 -2.61 21.30
CA LYS A 64 8.19 -3.96 21.48
C LYS A 64 7.09 -4.97 21.75
N LYS A 65 6.21 -4.66 22.71
CA LYS A 65 5.09 -5.53 23.04
C LYS A 65 4.16 -5.74 21.86
N TRP A 66 3.82 -4.68 21.14
CA TRP A 66 3.01 -4.76 19.92
C TRP A 66 3.64 -5.68 18.86
N PHE A 67 4.96 -5.53 18.63
CA PHE A 67 5.69 -6.35 17.69
C PHE A 67 5.68 -7.83 18.11
N GLU A 68 5.92 -8.12 19.40
CA GLU A 68 5.86 -9.47 19.96
C GLU A 68 4.46 -10.10 19.81
N ASP A 69 3.40 -9.35 20.12
CA ASP A 69 2.00 -9.79 19.98
C ASP A 69 1.69 -10.14 18.51
N ILE A 70 2.20 -9.36 17.55
CA ILE A 70 2.10 -9.65 16.11
C ILE A 70 2.86 -10.92 15.74
N LEU A 71 4.10 -11.09 16.21
CA LEU A 71 4.90 -12.28 15.91
C LEU A 71 4.23 -13.55 16.42
N GLU A 72 3.63 -13.49 17.61
CA GLU A 72 2.84 -14.59 18.18
C GLU A 72 1.61 -14.89 17.31
N TYR A 73 0.89 -13.86 16.85
CA TYR A 73 -0.23 -14.04 15.92
C TYR A 73 0.21 -14.74 14.63
N ILE A 74 1.27 -14.26 13.98
CA ILE A 74 1.80 -14.83 12.74
C ILE A 74 2.23 -16.29 12.93
N LYS A 75 2.84 -16.60 14.08
CA LYS A 75 3.30 -17.96 14.42
C LYS A 75 2.15 -18.95 14.58
N ASN A 76 1.05 -18.51 15.17
CA ASN A 76 -0.12 -19.35 15.44
C ASN A 76 -1.16 -19.35 14.30
N PHE A 77 -0.93 -18.58 13.24
CA PHE A 77 -1.85 -18.49 12.11
C PHE A 77 -1.80 -19.73 11.21
N ASN A 78 -2.92 -20.45 11.11
CA ASN A 78 -3.01 -21.75 10.43
C ASN A 78 -4.16 -21.85 9.40
N ASP A 79 -4.93 -20.78 9.15
CA ASP A 79 -6.20 -20.86 8.41
C ASP A 79 -6.30 -19.78 7.30
N ILE A 80 -5.57 -20.00 6.21
CA ILE A 80 -5.57 -19.13 5.02
C ILE A 80 -6.82 -19.34 4.13
N GLN A 81 -7.58 -20.41 4.35
CA GLN A 81 -8.77 -20.72 3.53
C GLN A 81 -9.95 -19.82 3.87
N ASN A 82 -9.95 -19.21 5.04
CA ASN A 82 -10.90 -18.17 5.40
C ASN A 82 -10.41 -16.80 4.90
N ASP A 83 -11.14 -16.23 3.93
CA ASP A 83 -10.78 -14.96 3.27
C ASP A 83 -10.57 -13.79 4.26
N ASP A 84 -11.41 -13.67 5.29
CA ASP A 84 -11.31 -12.58 6.26
C ASP A 84 -10.07 -12.73 7.15
N LYS A 85 -9.78 -13.97 7.57
CA LYS A 85 -8.56 -14.27 8.35
C LYS A 85 -7.30 -14.09 7.52
N ALA A 86 -7.31 -14.50 6.26
CA ALA A 86 -6.19 -14.28 5.33
C ALA A 86 -5.94 -12.78 5.10
N ARG A 87 -6.99 -11.99 4.90
CA ARG A 87 -6.89 -10.53 4.79
C ARG A 87 -6.29 -9.90 6.05
N ASN A 88 -6.74 -10.33 7.23
CA ASN A 88 -6.20 -9.85 8.49
C ASN A 88 -4.71 -10.19 8.66
N TYR A 89 -4.34 -11.43 8.35
CA TYR A 89 -2.95 -11.89 8.37
C TYR A 89 -2.04 -11.05 7.45
N ILE A 90 -2.53 -10.73 6.25
CA ILE A 90 -1.81 -9.87 5.31
C ILE A 90 -1.73 -8.43 5.82
N SER A 91 -2.81 -7.91 6.42
CA SER A 91 -2.81 -6.57 7.00
C SER A 91 -1.70 -6.41 8.03
N ILE A 92 -1.63 -7.36 8.96
CA ILE A 92 -0.64 -7.41 10.03
C ILE A 92 0.79 -7.49 9.47
N ILE A 93 1.02 -8.32 8.43
CA ILE A 93 2.32 -8.36 7.76
C ILE A 93 2.66 -7.01 7.12
N GLY A 94 1.68 -6.37 6.47
CA GLY A 94 1.89 -5.06 5.85
C GLY A 94 2.13 -3.94 6.86
N GLU A 95 1.51 -4.00 8.04
CA GLU A 95 1.77 -3.11 9.16
C GLU A 95 3.22 -3.25 9.66
N LEU A 96 3.76 -4.48 9.74
CA LEU A 96 5.18 -4.69 10.05
C LEU A 96 6.09 -4.03 9.02
N GLN A 97 5.83 -4.20 7.72
CA GLN A 97 6.63 -3.60 6.65
C GLN A 97 6.63 -2.07 6.75
N VAL A 98 5.46 -1.48 6.96
CA VAL A 98 5.31 -0.04 7.11
C VAL A 98 5.95 0.47 8.39
N TYR A 99 5.87 -0.27 9.50
CA TYR A 99 6.60 0.07 10.72
C TYR A 99 8.10 0.18 10.44
N GLY A 100 8.71 -0.80 9.74
CA GLY A 100 10.10 -0.71 9.31
C GLY A 100 10.40 0.54 8.47
N LEU A 101 9.54 0.85 7.49
CA LEU A 101 9.64 2.06 6.67
C LEU A 101 9.57 3.35 7.49
N LEU A 102 8.62 3.47 8.42
CA LEU A 102 8.42 4.65 9.25
C LEU A 102 9.58 4.84 10.23
N MET A 103 10.08 3.76 10.83
CA MET A 103 11.21 3.80 11.76
C MET A 103 12.52 4.22 11.07
N HIS A 104 12.65 4.02 9.76
CA HIS A 104 13.77 4.56 8.97
C HIS A 104 13.65 6.05 8.61
N SER A 105 12.54 6.69 8.95
CA SER A 105 12.30 8.11 8.72
C SER A 105 12.50 8.93 10.01
N LEU A 106 12.18 10.23 9.96
CA LEU A 106 12.19 11.09 11.15
C LEU A 106 11.24 10.60 12.26
N PHE A 107 10.22 9.79 11.91
CA PHE A 107 9.32 9.20 12.89
C PHE A 107 10.02 8.22 13.85
N GLY A 108 11.14 7.59 13.45
CA GLY A 108 11.81 6.57 14.25
C GLY A 108 12.26 7.00 15.65
N PHE A 109 12.38 8.32 15.90
CA PHE A 109 12.76 8.86 17.20
C PHE A 109 11.61 9.04 18.19
N GLY A 110 10.35 8.80 17.78
CA GLY A 110 9.19 9.04 18.64
C GLY A 110 7.88 8.40 18.20
N LEU A 111 7.91 7.49 17.22
CA LEU A 111 6.74 6.74 16.79
C LEU A 111 6.34 5.76 17.90
N GLU A 112 5.06 5.80 18.30
CA GLU A 112 4.50 4.94 19.32
C GLU A 112 3.24 4.25 18.80
N HIS A 113 3.19 2.92 18.90
CA HIS A 113 1.98 2.16 18.63
C HIS A 113 0.92 2.44 19.71
N ILE A 114 -0.32 2.66 19.28
CA ILE A 114 -1.45 2.83 20.18
C ILE A 114 -2.31 1.60 20.17
N LYS A 115 -2.47 1.00 21.35
CA LYS A 115 -3.37 -0.13 21.53
C LYS A 115 -4.80 0.28 21.24
N GLU A 116 -5.47 -0.50 20.40
CA GLU A 116 -6.90 -0.36 20.18
C GLU A 116 -7.68 -0.40 21.50
N GLU A 117 -8.41 0.68 21.78
CA GLU A 117 -9.29 0.78 22.93
C GLU A 117 -10.74 0.50 22.50
N LYS A 118 -11.47 -0.30 23.30
CA LYS A 118 -12.84 -0.68 22.98
C LYS A 118 -13.73 0.56 22.87
N ASN A 119 -14.39 0.72 21.71
CA ASN A 119 -15.26 1.86 21.37
C ASN A 119 -14.55 3.20 21.12
N ILE A 120 -13.21 3.21 21.07
CA ILE A 120 -12.43 4.38 20.68
C ILE A 120 -11.72 4.04 19.39
N ASN A 121 -11.87 4.91 18.40
CA ASN A 121 -11.17 4.74 17.14
C ASN A 121 -9.77 5.33 17.34
N THR A 122 -8.77 4.48 17.45
CA THR A 122 -7.37 4.86 17.64
C THR A 122 -6.61 4.70 16.32
N PRO A 123 -5.70 5.63 15.98
CA PRO A 123 -4.78 5.40 14.89
C PRO A 123 -3.81 4.27 15.26
N ASP A 124 -3.24 3.61 14.25
CA ASP A 124 -2.25 2.54 14.48
C ASP A 124 -1.00 3.06 15.22
N PHE A 125 -0.52 4.25 14.85
CA PHE A 125 0.62 4.89 15.51
C PHE A 125 0.40 6.38 15.73
N ILE A 126 1.12 6.91 16.71
CA ILE A 126 1.21 8.35 16.97
C ILE A 126 2.68 8.75 17.05
N TYR A 127 2.96 9.93 16.51
CA TYR A 127 4.22 10.63 16.71
C TYR A 127 3.92 12.03 17.25
N ILE A 128 4.71 12.47 18.22
CA ILE A 128 4.66 13.84 18.74
C ILE A 128 6.00 14.47 18.42
N ASP A 129 5.99 15.56 17.64
CA ASP A 129 7.22 16.27 17.30
C ASP A 129 7.72 17.13 18.47
N ASN A 130 8.88 17.77 18.28
CA ASN A 130 9.49 18.62 19.31
C ASN A 130 8.65 19.87 19.63
N ASP A 131 7.75 20.27 18.75
CA ASP A 131 6.85 21.42 18.89
C ASP A 131 5.49 21.02 19.50
N ASN A 132 5.36 19.76 19.94
CA ASN A 132 4.12 19.12 20.43
C ASN A 132 3.00 19.02 19.39
N ASN A 133 3.32 19.05 18.10
CA ASN A 133 2.36 18.69 17.07
C ASN A 133 2.14 17.18 17.10
N LYS A 134 0.88 16.79 17.19
CA LYS A 134 0.48 15.39 17.19
C LYS A 134 0.23 14.92 15.75
N VAL A 135 0.94 13.87 15.36
CA VAL A 135 0.80 13.19 14.07
C VAL A 135 0.16 11.82 14.30
N ASN A 136 -1.03 11.62 13.77
CA ASN A 136 -1.70 10.32 13.74
C ASN A 136 -1.32 9.60 12.44
N VAL A 137 -0.87 8.35 12.55
CA VAL A 137 -0.50 7.52 11.40
C VAL A 137 -1.40 6.29 11.37
N GLU A 138 -2.13 6.14 10.27
CA GLU A 138 -2.98 4.98 10.02
C GLU A 138 -2.44 4.19 8.83
N ILE A 139 -2.34 2.88 8.97
CA ILE A 139 -1.83 1.97 7.96
C ILE A 139 -2.99 1.20 7.34
N ALA A 140 -3.07 1.20 6.02
CA ALA A 140 -3.99 0.37 5.28
C ALA A 140 -3.19 -0.52 4.33
N THR A 141 -3.13 -1.81 4.63
CA THR A 141 -2.59 -2.78 3.69
C THR A 141 -3.69 -3.19 2.74
N LEU A 142 -3.49 -2.94 1.45
CA LEU A 142 -4.44 -3.37 0.44
C LEU A 142 -4.20 -4.83 0.08
N VAL A 143 -5.26 -5.60 0.22
CA VAL A 143 -5.28 -7.00 -0.18
C VAL A 143 -5.96 -7.05 -1.55
N GLY A 144 -5.23 -7.49 -2.58
CA GLY A 144 -5.78 -7.71 -3.92
C GLY A 144 -7.00 -8.64 -3.91
N THR A 145 -7.71 -8.74 -5.03
CA THR A 145 -8.84 -9.69 -5.12
C THR A 145 -8.34 -11.14 -5.24
N ASN A 146 -8.97 -12.07 -4.51
CA ASN A 146 -8.71 -13.52 -4.62
C ASN A 146 -9.33 -14.14 -5.88
N LYS A 147 -10.24 -13.41 -6.53
CA LYS A 147 -10.93 -13.82 -7.76
C LYS A 147 -10.07 -13.55 -9.00
N LYS A 148 -9.32 -14.56 -9.46
CA LYS A 148 -8.46 -14.48 -10.66
C LYS A 148 -9.20 -13.99 -11.90
N GLU A 149 -10.47 -14.37 -12.04
CA GLU A 149 -11.36 -13.93 -13.11
C GLU A 149 -11.66 -12.43 -13.10
N LYS A 150 -11.46 -11.76 -11.95
CA LYS A 150 -11.60 -10.30 -11.84
C LYS A 150 -10.31 -9.56 -12.16
N LEU A 151 -9.19 -10.25 -12.35
CA LEU A 151 -7.86 -9.67 -12.48
C LEU A 151 -7.34 -9.66 -13.92
N ILE A 152 -7.83 -10.57 -14.78
CA ILE A 152 -7.30 -10.78 -16.13
C ILE A 152 -8.44 -10.80 -17.13
N THR A 153 -8.36 -9.97 -18.18
CA THR A 153 -9.23 -10.10 -19.35
C THR A 153 -8.71 -11.17 -20.30
N ASN A 154 -9.58 -12.10 -20.74
CA ASN A 154 -9.27 -13.05 -21.83
C ASN A 154 -9.05 -12.37 -23.20
N TYR A 155 -9.00 -11.04 -23.26
CA TYR A 155 -8.83 -10.26 -24.48
C TYR A 155 -7.51 -9.49 -24.41
N THR A 156 -6.61 -9.85 -25.33
CA THR A 156 -5.40 -9.16 -25.82
C THR A 156 -4.07 -9.30 -25.07
N ASP A 157 -3.07 -9.78 -25.82
CA ASP A 157 -1.65 -10.06 -25.51
C ASP A 157 -0.79 -8.80 -25.22
N SER A 158 -1.21 -7.88 -24.36
CA SER A 158 -0.33 -6.78 -23.99
C SER A 158 -0.37 -6.50 -22.49
N TYR A 159 0.73 -5.95 -21.98
CA TYR A 159 1.01 -5.47 -20.63
C TYR A 159 -0.08 -4.57 -19.97
N MET A 160 -1.25 -4.42 -20.58
CA MET A 160 -2.30 -3.45 -20.25
C MET A 160 -3.61 -4.05 -19.72
N GLY A 161 -3.70 -5.38 -19.52
CA GLY A 161 -4.97 -6.04 -19.12
C GLY A 161 -5.03 -6.62 -17.70
N ILE A 162 -4.25 -6.06 -16.76
CA ILE A 162 -4.26 -6.48 -15.35
C ILE A 162 -5.11 -5.49 -14.55
N HIS A 163 -6.18 -6.01 -13.94
CA HIS A 163 -7.07 -5.25 -13.07
C HIS A 163 -6.90 -5.68 -11.61
N PRO A 164 -5.84 -5.24 -10.90
CA PRO A 164 -5.45 -5.80 -9.60
C PRO A 164 -6.55 -5.75 -8.53
N PHE A 165 -7.56 -4.90 -8.74
CA PHE A 165 -8.64 -4.63 -7.79
C PHE A 165 -10.04 -4.69 -8.42
N SER A 166 -10.20 -5.53 -9.45
CA SER A 166 -11.42 -5.89 -10.19
C SER A 166 -11.60 -5.28 -11.57
N LYS A 167 -12.18 -6.08 -12.47
CA LYS A 167 -12.49 -5.72 -13.86
C LYS A 167 -13.48 -4.56 -13.94
N PRO A 168 -13.25 -3.58 -14.83
CA PRO A 168 -14.25 -2.61 -15.26
C PRO A 168 -15.60 -3.24 -15.57
N GLN A 169 -16.69 -2.63 -15.09
CA GLN A 169 -18.04 -3.12 -15.32
C GLN A 169 -18.66 -2.53 -16.59
N LYS A 170 -18.14 -1.40 -17.08
CA LYS A 170 -18.62 -0.73 -18.29
C LYS A 170 -17.52 -0.63 -19.33
N ALA A 171 -17.92 -0.48 -20.59
CA ALA A 171 -17.00 -0.39 -21.72
C ALA A 171 -16.14 0.89 -21.70
N ASP A 172 -16.61 1.95 -21.03
CA ASP A 172 -15.93 3.24 -20.87
C ASP A 172 -15.11 3.34 -19.57
N GLU A 173 -15.08 2.26 -18.77
CA GLU A 173 -14.26 2.16 -17.56
C GLU A 173 -12.92 1.47 -17.90
N ASN A 174 -11.80 2.05 -17.45
CA ASN A 174 -10.48 1.45 -17.64
C ASN A 174 -10.01 0.70 -16.39
N ASP A 175 -8.89 -0.01 -16.51
CA ASP A 175 -8.23 -0.81 -15.46
C ASP A 175 -7.94 -0.04 -14.17
N LEU A 176 -7.82 1.29 -14.26
CA LEU A 176 -7.57 2.15 -13.12
C LEU A 176 -8.83 2.30 -12.27
N SER A 177 -10.03 2.35 -12.88
CA SER A 177 -11.33 2.55 -12.17
C SER A 177 -11.52 1.65 -10.93
N GLY A 178 -11.09 0.39 -11.00
CA GLY A 178 -11.11 -0.55 -9.89
C GLY A 178 -10.15 -0.18 -8.75
N LEU A 179 -8.92 0.22 -9.08
CA LEU A 179 -7.94 0.76 -8.14
C LEU A 179 -8.48 2.03 -7.46
N ILE A 180 -8.98 2.98 -8.25
CA ILE A 180 -9.53 4.25 -7.78
C ILE A 180 -10.64 4.00 -6.74
N SER A 181 -11.63 3.20 -7.14
CA SER A 181 -12.78 2.86 -6.30
C SER A 181 -12.31 2.24 -4.98
N MET A 182 -11.36 1.33 -5.03
CA MET A 182 -10.85 0.67 -3.83
C MET A 182 -10.04 1.61 -2.94
N LEU A 183 -9.12 2.42 -3.48
CA LEU A 183 -8.36 3.42 -2.71
C LEU A 183 -9.30 4.42 -2.02
N ASN A 184 -10.36 4.84 -2.72
CA ASN A 184 -11.42 5.68 -2.18
C ASN A 184 -12.31 4.97 -1.15
N ASN A 185 -12.37 3.64 -1.19
CA ASN A 185 -13.08 2.83 -0.19
C ASN A 185 -12.22 2.51 1.04
N ILE A 186 -10.89 2.67 0.98
CA ILE A 186 -10.02 2.47 2.14
C ILE A 186 -10.45 3.40 3.26
N LYS A 187 -10.98 2.77 4.32
CA LYS A 187 -11.30 3.40 5.60
C LYS A 187 -12.17 4.66 5.42
N GLN A 188 -13.25 4.53 4.62
CA GLN A 188 -14.27 5.57 4.32
C GLN A 188 -14.91 6.30 5.52
N LYS A 189 -14.57 5.94 6.75
CA LYS A 189 -14.93 6.69 7.94
C LYS A 189 -13.62 7.03 8.62
N ASP A 190 -13.16 8.26 8.40
CA ASP A 190 -12.08 8.95 9.10
C ASP A 190 -12.35 9.01 10.62
N LYS A 191 -12.41 7.85 11.25
CA LYS A 191 -12.89 7.66 12.60
C LYS A 191 -11.73 7.71 13.59
N GLN A 192 -10.54 7.31 13.15
CA GLN A 192 -9.29 7.22 13.92
C GLN A 192 -8.43 8.49 13.81
N PHE A 193 -8.73 9.33 12.83
CA PHE A 193 -8.08 10.62 12.62
C PHE A 193 -8.81 11.74 13.35
N ASN A 194 -8.07 12.79 13.70
CA ASN A 194 -8.59 13.95 14.41
C ASN A 194 -8.35 15.20 13.56
N GLU A 195 -9.40 15.98 13.29
CA GLU A 195 -9.34 17.16 12.41
C GLU A 195 -8.29 18.18 12.82
N LYS A 196 -7.93 18.27 14.12
CA LYS A 196 -6.95 19.21 14.68
C LYS A 196 -5.50 18.72 14.63
N ASP A 197 -5.31 17.43 14.47
CA ASP A 197 -3.99 16.80 14.43
C ASP A 197 -3.52 16.70 12.96
N ILE A 198 -2.24 16.42 12.75
CA ILE A 198 -1.71 16.03 11.44
C ILE A 198 -2.05 14.55 11.24
N ASN A 199 -2.72 14.20 10.15
CA ASN A 199 -3.17 12.85 9.86
C ASN A 199 -2.47 12.32 8.62
N ILE A 200 -1.78 11.19 8.76
CA ILE A 200 -1.07 10.50 7.69
C ILE A 200 -1.74 9.15 7.47
N LEU A 201 -2.16 8.91 6.24
CA LEU A 201 -2.57 7.58 5.81
C LEU A 201 -1.44 6.91 5.04
N VAL A 202 -0.95 5.79 5.55
CA VAL A 202 -0.01 4.93 4.83
C VAL A 202 -0.79 3.83 4.14
N ILE A 203 -0.63 3.67 2.83
CA ILE A 203 -1.25 2.61 2.04
C ILE A 203 -0.15 1.68 1.56
N ASN A 204 -0.13 0.46 2.09
CA ASN A 204 0.81 -0.56 1.68
C ASN A 204 0.23 -1.40 0.54
N LEU A 205 0.85 -1.32 -0.63
CA LEU A 205 0.49 -2.06 -1.83
C LEU A 205 1.40 -3.27 -2.08
N ILE A 206 2.34 -3.52 -1.16
CA ILE A 206 3.24 -4.68 -1.20
C ILE A 206 2.55 -5.82 -0.46
N SER A 207 2.13 -6.84 -1.20
CA SER A 207 1.54 -8.04 -0.62
C SER A 207 2.00 -9.29 -1.37
N PRO A 208 2.65 -10.23 -0.69
CA PRO A 208 3.16 -11.46 -1.31
C PRO A 208 2.13 -12.61 -1.34
N VAL A 209 1.06 -12.49 -0.55
CA VAL A 209 0.14 -13.60 -0.27
C VAL A 209 -0.98 -13.69 -1.33
N TYR A 210 -1.11 -12.68 -2.20
CA TYR A 210 -1.95 -12.74 -3.40
C TYR A 210 -1.14 -12.42 -4.65
N GLU A 211 -1.03 -13.42 -5.53
CA GLU A 211 -0.14 -13.48 -6.70
C GLU A 211 -0.55 -12.60 -7.89
N ASN A 212 -1.41 -11.60 -7.69
CA ASN A 212 -2.20 -11.05 -8.78
C ASN A 212 -2.02 -9.55 -9.03
N ILE A 213 -1.05 -8.92 -8.38
CA ILE A 213 -0.63 -7.55 -8.69
C ILE A 213 0.78 -7.64 -9.25
N SER A 214 0.94 -7.38 -10.55
CA SER A 214 2.27 -7.29 -11.14
C SER A 214 3.01 -6.08 -10.58
N SER A 215 4.28 -6.22 -10.20
CA SER A 215 5.17 -5.12 -9.77
C SER A 215 5.05 -3.90 -10.66
N ASN A 216 5.13 -4.11 -11.97
CA ASN A 216 5.09 -3.04 -12.97
C ASN A 216 3.74 -2.31 -13.06
N PHE A 217 2.69 -2.78 -12.39
CA PHE A 217 1.38 -2.15 -12.45
C PHE A 217 1.43 -0.73 -11.86
N PHE A 218 2.21 -0.52 -10.80
CA PHE A 218 2.36 0.79 -10.17
C PHE A 218 3.56 1.59 -10.69
N GLU A 219 4.43 0.96 -11.49
CA GLU A 219 5.61 1.57 -12.07
C GLU A 219 5.22 2.87 -12.80
N GLU A 220 5.84 3.98 -12.38
CA GLU A 220 5.61 5.34 -12.91
C GLU A 220 4.18 5.90 -12.74
N ARG A 221 3.16 5.08 -12.45
CA ARG A 221 1.75 5.50 -12.29
C ARG A 221 1.50 6.35 -11.05
N TYR A 222 2.47 6.39 -10.14
CA TYR A 222 2.48 7.29 -8.97
C TYR A 222 2.80 8.75 -9.34
N LYS A 223 3.32 9.01 -10.54
CA LYS A 223 3.59 10.36 -11.02
C LYS A 223 2.29 10.98 -11.56
N PRO A 224 2.14 12.32 -11.62
CA PRO A 224 0.98 12.92 -12.28
C PRO A 224 0.89 12.52 -13.77
N TYR A 225 2.04 12.47 -14.43
CA TYR A 225 2.24 12.03 -15.80
C TYR A 225 3.65 11.46 -15.95
N TYR A 226 3.84 10.56 -16.91
CA TYR A 226 5.14 9.97 -17.23
C TYR A 226 5.28 9.70 -18.73
N ILE A 227 6.52 9.58 -19.22
CA ILE A 227 6.82 9.44 -20.65
C ILE A 227 7.53 8.11 -20.89
N ILE A 228 6.97 7.27 -21.77
CA ILE A 228 7.66 6.09 -22.29
C ILE A 228 8.22 6.44 -23.67
N LYS A 229 9.55 6.56 -23.76
CA LYS A 229 10.23 7.05 -24.97
C LYS A 229 10.22 6.07 -26.15
N CYS A 230 10.24 4.76 -25.89
CA CYS A 230 10.20 3.74 -26.95
C CYS A 230 9.08 2.73 -26.69
N PRO A 231 8.30 2.33 -27.71
CA PRO A 231 8.49 2.60 -29.14
C PRO A 231 7.78 3.85 -29.70
N TYR A 232 6.90 4.51 -28.94
CA TYR A 232 5.96 5.52 -29.49
C TYR A 232 6.12 6.94 -28.94
N ASN A 233 7.09 7.19 -28.05
CA ASN A 233 7.22 8.46 -27.32
C ASN A 233 5.86 8.92 -26.75
N THR A 234 5.28 8.13 -25.85
CA THR A 234 3.92 8.35 -25.39
C THR A 234 3.92 8.91 -23.98
N ILE A 235 3.10 9.94 -23.75
CA ILE A 235 2.81 10.50 -22.42
C ILE A 235 1.63 9.72 -21.83
N TYR A 236 1.76 9.22 -20.62
CA TYR A 236 0.71 8.52 -19.91
C TYR A 236 0.23 9.34 -18.71
N SER A 237 -1.05 9.22 -18.37
CA SER A 237 -1.54 9.69 -17.08
C SER A 237 -1.14 8.69 -15.99
N GLY A 238 -0.72 9.19 -14.83
CA GLY A 238 -0.49 8.31 -13.70
C GLY A 238 -1.77 8.07 -12.93
N GLY A 239 -2.33 6.87 -13.11
CA GLY A 239 -3.61 6.50 -12.50
C GLY A 239 -3.64 6.67 -10.99
N LEU A 240 -2.58 6.24 -10.29
CA LEU A 240 -2.52 6.37 -8.83
C LEU A 240 -2.56 7.83 -8.39
N TRP A 241 -1.93 8.75 -9.14
CA TRP A 241 -2.03 10.18 -8.84
C TRP A 241 -3.47 10.69 -9.01
N GLN A 242 -4.16 10.29 -10.09
CA GLN A 242 -5.54 10.71 -10.36
C GLN A 242 -6.49 10.27 -9.22
N ASP A 243 -6.20 9.15 -8.56
CA ASP A 243 -6.98 8.62 -7.43
C ASP A 243 -6.96 9.49 -6.19
N PHE A 244 -5.95 10.36 -6.07
CA PHE A 244 -5.86 11.36 -5.00
C PHE A 244 -6.37 12.74 -5.44
N TYR A 245 -6.21 13.12 -6.71
CA TYR A 245 -6.39 14.53 -7.12
C TYR A 245 -7.43 14.85 -8.21
N SER A 246 -8.21 13.90 -8.71
CA SER A 246 -9.23 14.14 -9.76
C SER A 246 -10.67 14.27 -9.22
N LYS A 247 -11.54 14.98 -9.93
CA LYS A 247 -12.97 15.09 -9.60
C LYS A 247 -13.79 14.14 -10.45
N LYS A 248 -14.98 13.79 -9.96
CA LYS A 248 -15.96 13.06 -10.76
C LYS A 248 -16.23 13.84 -12.05
N ASN A 249 -16.22 13.11 -13.18
CA ASN A 249 -16.36 13.59 -14.55
C ASN A 249 -15.14 14.35 -15.13
N ASP A 250 -14.00 14.39 -14.43
CA ASP A 250 -12.76 14.85 -15.05
C ASP A 250 -12.40 13.96 -16.24
N ASN A 251 -11.83 14.59 -17.27
CA ASN A 251 -11.29 13.89 -18.42
C ASN A 251 -9.92 13.34 -18.05
N ILE A 252 -9.76 12.02 -18.05
CA ILE A 252 -8.47 11.39 -17.86
C ILE A 252 -8.11 10.69 -19.17
N PHE A 253 -6.97 11.07 -19.76
CA PHE A 253 -6.44 10.41 -20.93
C PHE A 253 -5.65 9.19 -20.48
N HIS A 254 -5.77 8.06 -21.18
CA HIS A 254 -4.88 6.92 -20.89
C HIS A 254 -3.46 7.22 -21.35
N SER A 255 -3.30 7.64 -22.62
CA SER A 255 -2.01 7.96 -23.22
C SER A 255 -2.14 8.97 -24.38
N ILE A 256 -1.09 9.74 -24.65
CA ILE A 256 -1.00 10.72 -25.75
C ILE A 256 0.32 10.47 -26.50
N GLY A 257 0.24 10.04 -27.76
CA GLY A 257 1.42 9.85 -28.61
C GLY A 257 1.95 11.17 -29.18
N VAL A 258 3.25 11.25 -29.47
CA VAL A 258 3.91 12.44 -30.07
C VAL A 258 3.52 12.71 -31.53
N MET A 259 2.89 11.75 -32.21
CA MET A 259 2.45 11.86 -33.62
C MET A 259 0.98 12.32 -33.77
N ASP A 260 0.46 13.10 -32.81
CA ASP A 260 -0.90 13.68 -32.79
C ASP A 260 -2.08 12.70 -32.82
N ASN A 261 -1.85 11.39 -32.76
CA ASN A 261 -2.89 10.43 -32.44
C ASN A 261 -2.96 10.29 -30.91
N ILE A 262 -4.03 10.82 -30.30
CA ILE A 262 -4.47 10.39 -28.98
C ILE A 262 -4.95 8.95 -29.17
N ASP A 263 -4.04 7.99 -28.99
CA ASP A 263 -4.25 6.60 -29.39
C ASP A 263 -5.33 5.87 -28.55
N GLN A 264 -5.92 6.48 -27.52
CA GLN A 264 -7.01 5.85 -26.76
C GLN A 264 -7.89 6.80 -25.92
N GLU A 265 -9.12 6.34 -25.70
CA GLU A 265 -10.29 7.01 -25.13
C GLU A 265 -10.01 7.87 -23.89
N VAL A 266 -10.45 9.14 -23.96
CA VAL A 266 -10.64 9.98 -22.76
C VAL A 266 -11.77 9.36 -21.96
N TYR A 267 -11.45 8.72 -20.84
CA TYR A 267 -12.46 8.21 -19.93
C TYR A 267 -12.82 9.27 -18.91
N LYS A 268 -14.05 9.19 -18.41
CA LYS A 268 -14.56 10.09 -17.38
C LYS A 268 -14.33 9.49 -16.01
N MET A 269 -13.72 10.26 -15.13
CA MET A 269 -13.49 9.86 -13.74
C MET A 269 -14.84 9.53 -13.05
N PRO A 270 -15.09 8.29 -12.60
CA PRO A 270 -16.41 7.89 -12.14
C PRO A 270 -16.77 8.40 -10.73
N TYR A 271 -15.75 8.71 -9.91
CA TYR A 271 -15.87 9.10 -8.50
C TYR A 271 -14.99 10.32 -8.20
N ASN A 272 -15.24 11.05 -7.12
CA ASN A 272 -14.24 12.00 -6.66
C ASN A 272 -13.05 11.25 -6.10
N SER A 273 -11.85 11.75 -6.37
CA SER A 273 -10.61 11.27 -5.77
C SER A 273 -10.59 11.51 -4.27
N ARG A 274 -9.66 10.87 -3.56
CA ARG A 274 -9.59 10.93 -2.09
C ARG A 274 -9.50 12.36 -1.53
N PHE A 275 -8.68 13.22 -2.14
CA PHE A 275 -8.50 14.60 -1.66
C PHE A 275 -9.50 15.59 -2.28
N ASN A 276 -10.32 15.16 -3.24
CA ASN A 276 -11.39 15.98 -3.81
C ASN A 276 -12.76 15.56 -3.33
N LYS A 277 -13.66 16.53 -3.29
CA LYS A 277 -15.01 16.38 -2.77
C LYS A 277 -16.09 16.30 -3.82
N SER A 278 -17.22 15.68 -3.46
CA SER A 278 -18.54 16.16 -3.89
C SER A 278 -19.08 17.20 -2.91
N SER A 279 -20.04 18.02 -3.36
CA SER A 279 -20.67 19.09 -2.57
C SER A 279 -21.32 18.63 -1.26
N ASN A 280 -21.54 17.33 -1.05
CA ASN A 280 -22.26 16.77 0.11
C ASN A 280 -21.41 15.86 1.01
N GLU A 281 -20.11 15.71 0.76
CA GLU A 281 -19.21 14.85 1.55
C GLU A 281 -18.30 15.67 2.48
N LYS A 282 -17.80 15.08 3.58
CA LYS A 282 -16.72 15.66 4.41
C LYS A 282 -15.36 15.49 3.70
N TYR A 283 -14.42 16.43 3.90
CA TYR A 283 -13.12 16.35 3.22
C TYR A 283 -12.40 15.14 3.82
N SER A 284 -11.57 14.44 3.05
CA SER A 284 -10.61 13.54 3.69
C SER A 284 -9.82 14.37 4.68
N ILE A 285 -9.81 13.94 5.95
CA ILE A 285 -9.06 14.63 7.00
C ILE A 285 -7.60 14.19 7.06
N ALA A 286 -7.19 13.27 6.17
CA ALA A 286 -5.80 12.97 5.92
C ALA A 286 -5.11 14.17 5.25
N ASP A 287 -4.02 14.61 5.86
CA ASP A 287 -3.14 15.67 5.36
C ASP A 287 -2.15 15.10 4.33
N PHE A 288 -1.71 13.85 4.55
CA PHE A 288 -0.81 13.15 3.65
C PHE A 288 -1.26 11.71 3.40
N ALA A 289 -0.96 11.20 2.20
CA ALA A 289 -1.00 9.78 1.90
C ALA A 289 0.39 9.30 1.49
N ILE A 290 0.92 8.28 2.18
CA ILE A 290 2.17 7.62 1.84
C ILE A 290 1.82 6.31 1.16
N ILE A 291 2.21 6.12 -0.10
CA ILE A 291 1.94 4.89 -0.85
C ILE A 291 3.22 4.09 -0.97
N ASN A 292 3.25 2.92 -0.36
CA ASN A 292 4.36 1.98 -0.45
C ASN A 292 4.08 0.95 -1.55
N THR A 293 4.97 0.84 -2.53
CA THR A 293 4.90 -0.10 -3.66
C THR A 293 6.21 -0.88 -3.79
N TYR A 294 6.23 -1.92 -4.63
CA TYR A 294 7.45 -2.70 -4.88
C TYR A 294 8.60 -1.84 -5.45
N ASP A 295 8.28 -0.80 -6.22
CA ASP A 295 9.29 0.01 -6.92
C ASP A 295 9.66 1.29 -6.16
N THR A 296 8.74 1.83 -5.38
CA THR A 296 8.91 3.16 -4.76
C THR A 296 7.99 3.41 -3.57
N THR A 297 8.30 4.48 -2.83
CA THR A 297 7.40 5.12 -1.87
C THR A 297 7.02 6.50 -2.37
N ALA A 298 5.74 6.74 -2.64
CA ALA A 298 5.23 8.03 -3.06
C ALA A 298 4.52 8.75 -1.90
N ILE A 299 4.68 10.07 -1.80
CA ILE A 299 3.97 10.89 -0.80
C ILE A 299 3.09 11.89 -1.54
N TYR A 300 1.80 11.88 -1.21
CA TYR A 300 0.81 12.82 -1.71
C TYR A 300 0.32 13.72 -0.58
N GLN A 301 0.15 15.01 -0.88
CA GLN A 301 -0.31 16.01 0.08
C GLN A 301 -1.73 16.46 -0.27
N ASN A 302 -2.60 16.51 0.73
CA ASN A 302 -3.93 17.07 0.58
C ASN A 302 -3.86 18.61 0.64
N LEU A 303 -3.90 19.24 -0.53
CA LEU A 303 -3.84 20.70 -0.65
C LEU A 303 -5.05 21.42 -0.04
N ASN A 304 -6.16 20.70 0.20
CA ASN A 304 -7.38 21.26 0.78
C ASN A 304 -7.36 21.29 2.32
N ARG A 305 -6.26 20.82 2.95
CA ARG A 305 -6.09 20.68 4.40
C ARG A 305 -5.01 21.62 5.00
N THR A 306 -4.74 22.75 4.35
CA THR A 306 -3.73 23.73 4.79
C THR A 306 -4.20 24.65 5.91
#